data_AF-A0A090X0H7-F1
#
_entry.id   AF-A0A090X0H7-F1
#
_cell.length_a   1.000
_cell.length_b   1.000
_cell.length_c   1.000
_cell.angle_alpha   90.00
_cell.angle_beta   90.00
_cell.angle_gamma   90.00
#
_symmetry.space_group_name_H-M   'P 1'
#
loop_
_entity.id
_entity.type
_entity.pdbx_description
1 polymer ?
#
loop_
_entity_poly.entity_id
_entity_poly.type
_entity_poly.pdbx_seq_one_letter_code
_entity_poly.pdbx_strand_id
1 'polypeptide(L)'
;MFLLMVDGGILLQNGANINTEIYNNIIINQHAWRGCIAINNTAMFTSDNNILNDKMSNKGDGSTISLAAWQALGLDTNSLLASSMNSIFADPTLKDFNLATDSQAIDTGTNLVSTIVTYDINENTRPKGINYDIGAYEFDSTLSTDNNSPIFQGIAYPNPTSGIINTKIKNLNNIILYDITGRFIKIIEPKSSIDLTELPNGIYLLKFISNEREFITRVIKE
;
A
#
# COMPACT_ATOMS: atom_id res chain seq x y z
N MET A 1 8.12 -16.72 3.50
CA MET A 1 6.74 -16.72 4.03
C MET A 1 6.57 -15.43 4.81
N PHE A 2 5.52 -14.66 4.55
CA PHE A 2 5.19 -13.50 5.36
C PHE A 2 4.23 -13.91 6.45
N LEU A 3 4.53 -13.45 7.66
CA LEU A 3 3.79 -13.82 8.85
C LEU A 3 3.53 -12.57 9.66
N LEU A 4 2.25 -12.34 9.95
CA LEU A 4 1.85 -11.49 11.05
C LEU A 4 1.60 -12.39 12.25
N MET A 5 2.42 -12.26 13.28
CA MET A 5 2.18 -12.89 14.58
C MET A 5 1.97 -11.81 15.62
N VAL A 6 0.72 -11.66 16.04
CA VAL A 6 0.33 -10.91 17.24
C VAL A 6 -0.02 -11.96 18.28
N ASP A 7 0.68 -11.95 19.41
CA ASP A 7 0.59 -12.94 20.51
C ASP A 7 1.28 -14.30 20.25
N GLY A 8 2.21 -14.32 19.30
CA GLY A 8 3.02 -15.50 18.96
C GLY A 8 4.45 -15.13 18.58
N GLY A 9 5.31 -16.14 18.54
CA GLY A 9 6.68 -16.02 18.05
C GLY A 9 7.08 -17.27 17.27
N ILE A 10 8.23 -17.20 16.60
CA ILE A 10 8.80 -18.30 15.84
C ILE A 10 9.82 -19.02 16.71
N LEU A 11 9.65 -20.33 16.89
CA LEU A 11 10.63 -21.20 17.54
C LEU A 11 11.26 -22.14 16.51
N LEU A 12 12.57 -21.98 16.28
CA LEU A 12 13.38 -22.82 15.42
C LEU A 12 14.14 -23.84 16.28
N GLN A 13 13.66 -25.08 16.26
CA GLN A 13 14.34 -26.22 16.89
C GLN A 13 15.60 -26.60 16.10
N ASN A 14 16.47 -27.42 16.70
CA ASN A 14 17.68 -27.91 16.03
C ASN A 14 17.34 -28.59 14.70
N GLY A 15 18.03 -28.19 13.64
CA GLY A 15 17.81 -28.68 12.27
C GLY A 15 16.86 -27.80 11.46
N ALA A 16 15.92 -27.09 12.11
CA ALA A 16 15.02 -26.15 11.42
C ALA A 16 15.72 -24.84 11.02
N ASN A 17 16.89 -24.56 11.58
CA ASN A 17 17.71 -23.39 11.28
C ASN A 17 18.37 -23.42 9.90
N ILE A 18 18.56 -24.61 9.32
CA ILE A 18 19.36 -24.80 8.10
C ILE A 18 18.67 -24.14 6.90
N ASN A 19 19.35 -23.16 6.29
CA ASN A 19 18.84 -22.38 5.15
C ASN A 19 17.51 -21.69 5.44
N THR A 20 17.23 -21.39 6.71
CA THR A 20 16.03 -20.66 7.09
C THR A 20 16.31 -19.17 7.06
N GLU A 21 15.46 -18.46 6.33
CA GLU A 21 15.51 -17.02 6.19
C GLU A 21 14.17 -16.40 6.62
N ILE A 22 14.25 -15.38 7.47
CA ILE A 22 13.09 -14.64 7.96
C ILE A 22 13.24 -13.18 7.55
N TYR A 23 12.52 -12.76 6.51
CA TYR A 23 12.56 -11.39 5.99
C TYR A 23 11.18 -10.75 6.00
N ASN A 24 11.15 -9.43 6.24
CA ASN A 24 9.97 -8.59 6.09
C ASN A 24 8.75 -9.04 6.93
N ASN A 25 8.95 -9.52 8.15
CA ASN A 25 7.84 -9.92 9.04
C ASN A 25 7.59 -8.89 10.14
N ILE A 26 6.34 -8.79 10.58
CA ILE A 26 5.99 -8.14 11.85
C ILE A 26 5.70 -9.25 12.87
N ILE A 27 6.57 -9.37 13.88
CA ILE A 27 6.47 -10.42 14.89
C ILE A 27 6.47 -9.79 16.28
N ILE A 28 5.27 -9.69 16.86
CA ILE A 28 5.02 -9.06 18.15
C ILE A 28 4.51 -10.14 19.11
N ASN A 29 5.39 -10.58 20.00
CA ASN A 29 5.09 -11.57 21.02
C ASN A 29 4.81 -10.88 22.36
N GLN A 30 3.53 -10.77 22.72
CA GLN A 30 3.09 -10.18 23.99
C GLN A 30 3.32 -11.10 25.20
N HIS A 31 3.76 -12.33 24.98
CA HIS A 31 4.09 -13.22 26.10
C HIS A 31 5.18 -12.60 26.99
N ALA A 32 5.01 -12.73 28.31
CA ALA A 32 5.87 -12.05 29.29
C ALA A 32 7.36 -12.41 29.16
N TRP A 33 7.67 -13.63 28.70
CA TRP A 33 9.04 -14.15 28.65
C TRP A 33 9.43 -14.87 27.36
N ARG A 34 8.49 -15.06 26.41
CA ARG A 34 8.82 -15.71 25.13
C ARG A 34 9.28 -14.67 24.12
N GLY A 35 10.26 -15.05 23.30
CA GLY A 35 10.80 -14.19 22.26
C GLY A 35 9.94 -14.17 20.99
N CYS A 36 10.14 -13.15 20.15
CA CYS A 36 9.53 -13.07 18.81
C CYS A 36 10.21 -14.04 17.82
N ILE A 37 11.54 -14.15 17.87
CA ILE A 37 12.30 -15.19 17.17
C ILE A 37 13.21 -15.88 18.19
N ALA A 38 13.00 -17.18 18.40
CA ALA A 38 13.80 -18.01 19.26
C ALA A 38 14.40 -19.17 18.46
N ILE A 39 15.72 -19.35 18.56
CA ILE A 39 16.45 -20.37 17.80
C ILE A 39 17.42 -21.13 18.71
N ASN A 40 17.47 -22.45 18.58
CA ASN A 40 18.40 -23.28 19.36
C ASN A 40 19.82 -23.30 18.76
N ASN A 41 19.94 -23.07 17.45
CA ASN A 41 21.20 -23.09 16.72
C ASN A 41 21.17 -22.06 15.59
N THR A 42 22.09 -21.10 15.61
CA THR A 42 22.13 -19.99 14.65
C THR A 42 22.85 -20.31 13.34
N ALA A 43 23.40 -21.52 13.19
CA ALA A 43 24.11 -21.88 11.97
C ALA A 43 23.19 -21.84 10.74
N MET A 44 23.64 -21.23 9.64
CA MET A 44 22.91 -21.18 8.36
C MET A 44 21.51 -20.54 8.45
N PHE A 45 21.30 -19.68 9.44
CA PHE A 45 20.07 -18.92 9.64
C PHE A 45 20.32 -17.43 9.41
N THR A 46 19.35 -16.76 8.77
CA THR A 46 19.37 -15.30 8.58
C THR A 46 18.01 -14.71 8.94
N SER A 47 18.00 -13.55 9.59
CA SER A 47 16.81 -12.75 9.88
C SER A 47 17.11 -11.31 9.54
N ASP A 48 16.39 -10.67 8.63
CA ASP A 48 16.64 -9.25 8.33
C ASP A 48 15.36 -8.50 7.95
N ASN A 49 15.38 -7.17 8.04
CA ASN A 49 14.23 -6.31 7.70
C ASN A 49 12.91 -6.74 8.38
N ASN A 50 12.95 -7.16 9.64
CA ASN A 50 11.75 -7.48 10.41
C ASN A 50 11.40 -6.34 11.38
N ILE A 51 10.13 -6.28 11.80
CA ILE A 51 9.67 -5.45 12.90
C ILE A 51 9.38 -6.35 14.10
N LEU A 52 10.14 -6.18 15.18
CA LEU A 52 10.23 -7.13 16.29
C LEU A 52 10.01 -6.45 17.65
N ASN A 53 9.54 -7.19 18.66
CA ASN A 53 9.78 -6.76 20.04
C ASN A 53 11.26 -6.95 20.41
N ASP A 54 11.74 -6.25 21.45
CA ASP A 54 13.12 -6.33 21.92
C ASP A 54 13.40 -7.62 22.72
N LYS A 55 13.06 -8.78 22.14
CA LYS A 55 13.03 -10.09 22.78
C LYS A 55 13.29 -11.21 21.75
N MET A 56 14.51 -11.37 21.27
CA MET A 56 14.90 -12.54 20.45
C MET A 56 15.61 -13.57 21.34
N SER A 57 15.98 -14.74 20.81
CA SER A 57 16.78 -15.71 21.54
C SER A 57 17.62 -16.55 20.60
N ASN A 58 18.91 -16.72 20.93
CA ASN A 58 19.82 -17.65 20.28
C ASN A 58 20.09 -18.92 21.10
N LYS A 59 19.25 -19.19 22.12
CA LYS A 59 19.35 -20.36 23.02
C LYS A 59 18.01 -21.09 23.20
N GLY A 60 17.09 -20.92 22.26
CA GLY A 60 15.74 -21.48 22.33
C GLY A 60 14.77 -20.70 23.22
N ASP A 61 13.61 -21.31 23.48
CA ASP A 61 12.55 -20.70 24.30
C ASP A 61 12.98 -20.55 25.77
N GLY A 62 12.50 -19.50 26.45
CA GLY A 62 12.74 -19.27 27.89
C GLY A 62 13.93 -18.37 28.25
N SER A 63 14.66 -17.82 27.26
CA SER A 63 15.61 -16.72 27.48
C SER A 63 15.44 -15.67 26.39
N THR A 64 15.80 -14.41 26.65
CA THR A 64 15.70 -13.34 25.64
C THR A 64 16.95 -12.47 25.62
N ILE A 65 17.24 -11.91 24.44
CA ILE A 65 18.25 -10.90 24.18
C ILE A 65 17.62 -9.74 23.38
N SER A 66 18.24 -8.57 23.49
CA SER A 66 17.80 -7.37 22.75
C SER A 66 18.11 -7.48 21.26
N LEU A 67 17.50 -6.61 20.46
CA LEU A 67 17.74 -6.47 19.02
C LEU A 67 19.20 -6.10 18.73
N ALA A 68 19.78 -5.21 19.51
CA ALA A 68 21.19 -4.86 19.38
C ALA A 68 22.09 -6.09 19.60
N ALA A 69 21.80 -6.92 20.61
CA ALA A 69 22.55 -8.14 20.87
C ALA A 69 22.32 -9.20 19.78
N TRP A 70 21.10 -9.29 19.24
CA TRP A 70 20.76 -10.17 18.12
C TRP A 70 21.51 -9.78 16.84
N GLN A 71 21.52 -8.49 16.49
CA GLN A 71 22.25 -7.94 15.36
C GLN A 71 23.76 -8.14 15.51
N ALA A 72 24.29 -8.03 16.74
CA ALA A 72 25.69 -8.33 17.03
C ALA A 72 26.10 -9.80 16.79
N LEU A 73 25.15 -10.73 16.65
CA LEU A 73 25.43 -12.11 16.22
C LEU A 73 25.71 -12.22 14.71
N GLY A 74 25.50 -11.14 13.94
CA GLY A 74 25.66 -11.12 12.49
C GLY A 74 24.52 -11.79 11.73
N LEU A 75 23.38 -12.01 12.38
CA LEU A 75 22.19 -12.66 11.78
C LEU A 75 21.25 -11.66 11.12
N ASP A 76 21.37 -10.38 11.50
CA ASP A 76 20.40 -9.30 11.26
C ASP A 76 21.12 -7.94 11.20
N THR A 77 20.76 -7.07 10.26
CA THR A 77 21.38 -5.74 10.12
C THR A 77 20.34 -4.60 10.09
N ASN A 78 19.15 -4.87 9.57
CA ASN A 78 18.16 -3.87 9.17
C ASN A 78 16.82 -4.03 9.91
N SER A 79 16.63 -5.04 10.77
CA SER A 79 15.41 -5.12 11.56
C SER A 79 15.28 -3.95 12.53
N LEU A 80 14.03 -3.63 12.88
CA LEU A 80 13.66 -2.52 13.73
C LEU A 80 12.83 -2.98 14.92
N LEU A 81 12.89 -2.23 16.01
CA LEU A 81 11.95 -2.42 17.11
C LEU A 81 10.56 -1.93 16.73
N ALA A 82 9.56 -2.73 17.12
CA ALA A 82 8.16 -2.42 16.94
C ALA A 82 7.77 -1.15 17.71
N SER A 83 7.15 -0.22 16.99
CA SER A 83 6.40 0.90 17.55
C SER A 83 5.14 0.40 18.28
N SER A 84 4.36 1.32 18.84
CA SER A 84 3.07 0.94 19.45
C SER A 84 2.15 0.29 18.43
N MET A 85 1.31 -0.67 18.85
CA MET A 85 0.39 -1.41 17.96
C MET A 85 -0.47 -0.47 17.10
N ASN A 86 -1.02 0.60 17.69
CA ASN A 86 -1.85 1.59 16.98
C ASN A 86 -1.05 2.50 16.04
N SER A 87 0.28 2.47 16.09
CA SER A 87 1.15 3.15 15.13
C SER A 87 1.52 2.25 13.95
N ILE A 88 1.44 0.93 14.13
CA ILE A 88 1.76 -0.05 13.08
C ILE A 88 0.49 -0.43 12.30
N PHE A 89 -0.62 -0.62 13.01
CA PHE A 89 -1.87 -1.17 12.48
C PHE A 89 -3.03 -0.18 12.60
N ALA A 90 -3.99 -0.29 11.68
CA ALA A 90 -5.14 0.59 11.57
C ALA A 90 -6.08 0.53 12.79
N ASP A 91 -6.50 -0.68 13.21
CA ASP A 91 -7.26 -0.89 14.45
C ASP A 91 -6.97 -2.28 15.05
N PRO A 92 -5.85 -2.42 15.78
CA PRO A 92 -5.48 -3.70 16.38
C PRO A 92 -6.45 -4.15 17.49
N THR A 93 -7.27 -3.25 18.05
CA THR A 93 -8.27 -3.62 19.09
C THR A 93 -9.40 -4.42 18.46
N LEU A 94 -9.80 -4.07 17.24
CA LEU A 94 -10.77 -4.81 16.43
C LEU A 94 -10.14 -5.90 15.55
N LYS A 95 -8.84 -6.16 15.72
CA LYS A 95 -8.04 -7.09 14.90
C LYS A 95 -7.96 -6.70 13.42
N ASP A 96 -8.10 -5.40 13.13
CA ASP A 96 -7.72 -4.84 11.85
C ASP A 96 -6.22 -4.58 11.84
N PHE A 97 -5.50 -5.53 11.26
CA PHE A 97 -4.05 -5.49 11.14
C PHE A 97 -3.57 -4.99 9.77
N ASN A 98 -4.44 -4.35 8.98
CA ASN A 98 -3.96 -3.53 7.87
C ASN A 98 -3.02 -2.44 8.42
N LEU A 99 -2.06 -1.99 7.61
CA LEU A 99 -1.08 -1.01 8.05
C LEU A 99 -1.75 0.36 8.27
N ALA A 100 -1.37 1.04 9.37
CA ALA A 100 -1.76 2.42 9.60
C ALA A 100 -1.12 3.36 8.56
N THR A 101 -1.71 4.54 8.32
CA THR A 101 -1.27 5.48 7.26
C THR A 101 0.17 5.96 7.36
N ASP A 102 0.74 5.97 8.56
CA ASP A 102 2.13 6.36 8.84
C ASP A 102 2.92 5.21 9.47
N SER A 103 2.52 3.98 9.17
CA SER A 103 3.16 2.79 9.74
C SER A 103 4.63 2.71 9.37
N GLN A 104 5.46 2.35 10.35
CA GLN A 104 6.91 2.13 10.16
C GLN A 104 7.21 1.00 9.15
N ALA A 105 6.21 0.17 8.85
CA ALA A 105 6.30 -0.96 7.94
C ALA A 105 6.23 -0.56 6.46
N ILE A 106 5.78 0.67 6.15
CA ILE A 106 5.54 1.12 4.78
C ILE A 106 6.86 1.39 4.07
N ASP A 107 7.06 0.77 2.91
CA ASP A 107 8.22 0.94 2.02
C ASP A 107 9.59 0.66 2.68
N THR A 108 9.64 -0.14 3.75
CA THR A 108 10.87 -0.43 4.52
C THR A 108 11.38 -1.88 4.37
N GLY A 109 10.68 -2.72 3.62
CA GLY A 109 11.05 -4.11 3.37
C GLY A 109 12.10 -4.31 2.27
N THR A 110 12.76 -5.47 2.30
CA THR A 110 13.77 -5.88 1.31
C THR A 110 13.16 -6.57 0.08
N ASN A 111 13.80 -6.45 -1.08
CA ASN A 111 13.42 -7.13 -2.33
C ASN A 111 13.94 -8.58 -2.45
N LEU A 112 14.71 -9.07 -1.46
CA LEU A 112 15.22 -10.46 -1.44
C LEU A 112 14.10 -11.51 -1.50
N VAL A 113 12.87 -11.14 -1.14
CA VAL A 113 11.68 -12.00 -1.18
C VAL A 113 11.00 -12.05 -2.56
N SER A 114 11.46 -11.25 -3.54
CA SER A 114 10.73 -11.00 -4.79
C SER A 114 10.47 -12.22 -5.66
N THR A 115 11.30 -13.25 -5.56
CA THR A 115 11.13 -14.50 -6.33
C THR A 115 10.09 -15.44 -5.75
N ILE A 116 9.69 -15.24 -4.49
CA ILE A 116 8.81 -16.17 -3.75
C ILE A 116 7.55 -15.51 -3.21
N VAL A 117 7.49 -14.17 -3.14
CA VAL A 117 6.32 -13.44 -2.65
C VAL A 117 5.90 -12.37 -3.63
N THR A 118 4.82 -12.69 -4.35
CA THR A 118 4.25 -11.82 -5.39
C THR A 118 2.94 -11.18 -4.96
N TYR A 119 2.32 -11.62 -3.86
CA TYR A 119 1.04 -11.12 -3.36
C TYR A 119 1.00 -10.98 -1.83
N ASP A 120 0.18 -10.07 -1.31
CA ASP A 120 -0.17 -9.95 0.11
C ASP A 120 -1.34 -10.87 0.51
N ILE A 121 -1.76 -10.82 1.78
CA ILE A 121 -2.86 -11.64 2.30
C ILE A 121 -4.24 -11.26 1.71
N ASN A 122 -4.36 -10.06 1.14
CA ASN A 122 -5.55 -9.58 0.45
C ASN A 122 -5.44 -9.79 -1.08
N GLU A 123 -4.45 -10.56 -1.54
CA GLU A 123 -4.16 -10.85 -2.95
C GLU A 123 -3.71 -9.63 -3.79
N ASN A 124 -3.31 -8.53 -3.15
CA ASN A 124 -2.70 -7.40 -3.86
C ASN A 124 -1.29 -7.76 -4.31
N THR A 125 -0.89 -7.32 -5.51
CA THR A 125 0.48 -7.51 -6.03
C THR A 125 1.50 -6.82 -5.15
N ARG A 126 2.65 -7.47 -4.89
CA ARG A 126 3.76 -6.88 -4.14
C ARG A 126 4.97 -6.56 -5.02
N PRO A 127 5.69 -5.44 -4.77
CA PRO A 127 5.30 -4.36 -3.85
C PRO A 127 4.22 -3.44 -4.47
N LYS A 128 3.46 -2.73 -3.63
CA LYS A 128 2.52 -1.67 -4.05
C LYS A 128 3.17 -0.29 -4.08
N GLY A 129 4.07 -0.03 -3.12
CA GLY A 129 4.83 1.21 -3.01
C GLY A 129 6.17 1.17 -3.76
N ILE A 130 7.13 1.95 -3.28
CA ILE A 130 8.52 1.97 -3.77
C ILE A 130 9.22 0.66 -3.43
N ASN A 131 9.01 0.15 -2.21
CA ASN A 131 9.59 -1.10 -1.71
C ASN A 131 8.48 -2.01 -1.18
N TYR A 132 8.87 -3.21 -0.73
CA TYR A 132 7.95 -4.08 -0.01
C TYR A 132 7.57 -3.46 1.33
N ASP A 133 6.34 -3.68 1.75
CA ASP A 133 5.97 -3.42 3.13
C ASP A 133 6.33 -4.61 4.02
N ILE A 134 6.81 -4.31 5.23
CA ILE A 134 7.09 -5.34 6.23
C ILE A 134 5.75 -5.85 6.78
N GLY A 135 5.54 -7.17 6.74
CA GLY A 135 4.35 -7.83 7.28
C GLY A 135 3.40 -8.39 6.22
N ALA A 136 2.22 -8.83 6.66
CA ALA A 136 1.29 -9.60 5.84
C ALA A 136 0.46 -8.76 4.84
N TYR A 137 0.43 -7.45 5.01
CA TYR A 137 -0.33 -6.50 4.19
C TYR A 137 0.61 -5.56 3.45
N GLU A 138 0.21 -5.13 2.25
CA GLU A 138 0.75 -3.91 1.66
C GLU A 138 -0.15 -2.73 2.03
N PHE A 139 0.46 -1.62 2.40
CA PHE A 139 -0.19 -0.33 2.47
C PHE A 139 -0.32 0.22 1.06
N ASP A 140 -1.55 0.19 0.56
CA ASP A 140 -1.87 1.00 -0.61
C ASP A 140 -2.22 2.41 -0.12
N SER A 141 -1.28 3.35 -0.28
CA SER A 141 -1.52 4.77 -0.02
C SER A 141 -2.56 5.37 -0.96
N THR A 142 -3.17 4.57 -1.84
CA THR A 142 -4.52 4.88 -2.27
C THR A 142 -5.39 5.02 -1.00
N LEU A 143 -5.49 6.24 -0.48
CA LEU A 143 -6.78 6.92 -0.50
C LEU A 143 -7.53 6.28 -1.66
N SER A 144 -8.63 5.58 -1.40
CA SER A 144 -9.60 5.39 -2.46
C SER A 144 -9.61 6.70 -3.22
N THR A 145 -9.16 6.70 -4.48
CA THR A 145 -9.64 7.73 -5.33
C THR A 145 -11.10 7.33 -5.52
N ASP A 146 -11.96 7.76 -4.59
CA ASP A 146 -12.99 8.66 -5.06
C ASP A 146 -12.29 9.53 -6.08
N ASN A 147 -12.71 9.41 -7.34
CA ASN A 147 -12.17 10.12 -8.48
C ASN A 147 -12.33 11.65 -8.25
N ASN A 148 -11.66 12.19 -7.24
CA ASN A 148 -11.35 13.58 -7.03
C ASN A 148 -10.16 13.90 -7.95
N SER A 149 -10.33 13.58 -9.24
CA SER A 149 -10.27 14.67 -10.20
C SER A 149 -11.02 15.81 -9.54
N PRO A 150 -10.36 16.88 -9.07
CA PRO A 150 -11.07 17.94 -8.39
C PRO A 150 -12.18 18.37 -9.35
N ILE A 151 -13.44 18.21 -8.92
CA ILE A 151 -14.59 18.69 -9.67
C ILE A 151 -14.49 20.20 -9.61
N PHE A 152 -13.61 20.75 -10.44
CA PHE A 152 -13.28 22.15 -10.43
C PHE A 152 -14.48 22.84 -11.08
N GLN A 153 -15.32 23.45 -10.26
CA GLN A 153 -16.46 24.18 -10.78
C GLN A 153 -15.95 25.29 -11.70
N GLY A 154 -16.36 25.28 -12.98
CA GLY A 154 -15.95 26.27 -13.97
C GLY A 154 -14.82 25.88 -14.94
N ILE A 155 -14.40 24.61 -15.01
CA ILE A 155 -13.49 24.14 -16.09
C ILE A 155 -14.18 23.93 -17.43
N ALA A 156 -15.52 23.86 -17.44
CA ALA A 156 -16.36 23.75 -18.61
C ALA A 156 -17.45 24.82 -18.52
N TYR A 157 -17.50 25.74 -19.48
CA TYR A 157 -18.49 26.80 -19.52
C TYR A 157 -18.93 27.17 -20.95
N PRO A 158 -20.19 27.57 -21.16
CA PRO A 158 -21.25 27.61 -20.16
C PRO A 158 -21.69 26.20 -19.73
N ASN A 159 -22.19 26.09 -18.51
CA ASN A 159 -22.81 24.88 -17.99
C ASN A 159 -23.98 25.32 -17.08
N PRO A 160 -25.25 25.14 -17.49
CA PRO A 160 -25.73 24.40 -18.68
C PRO A 160 -25.29 24.96 -20.04
N THR A 161 -25.35 24.14 -21.10
CA THR A 161 -24.99 24.50 -22.48
C THR A 161 -26.09 24.15 -23.48
N SER A 162 -26.22 24.91 -24.57
CA SER A 162 -27.02 24.56 -25.75
C SER A 162 -26.27 23.68 -26.76
N GLY A 163 -25.00 23.34 -26.50
CA GLY A 163 -24.21 22.46 -27.37
C GLY A 163 -22.70 22.74 -27.33
N ILE A 164 -22.27 23.98 -27.15
CA ILE A 164 -20.85 24.33 -27.17
C ILE A 164 -20.35 24.63 -25.76
N ILE A 165 -19.20 24.05 -25.41
CA ILE A 165 -18.53 24.25 -24.12
C ILE A 165 -17.08 24.65 -24.35
N ASN A 166 -16.58 25.57 -23.54
CA ASN A 166 -15.18 25.96 -23.52
C ASN A 166 -14.48 25.47 -22.25
N THR A 167 -13.19 25.20 -22.35
CA THR A 167 -12.34 24.84 -21.20
C THR A 167 -11.12 25.74 -21.06
N LYS A 168 -10.73 26.01 -19.81
CA LYS A 168 -9.50 26.75 -19.44
C LYS A 168 -8.28 25.85 -19.31
N ILE A 169 -8.44 24.53 -19.46
CA ILE A 169 -7.36 23.57 -19.28
C ILE A 169 -6.38 23.69 -20.45
N LYS A 170 -5.10 23.91 -20.12
CA LYS A 170 -4.00 23.96 -21.08
C LYS A 170 -3.35 22.58 -21.22
N ASN A 171 -2.62 22.36 -22.31
CA ASN A 171 -1.84 21.13 -22.56
C ASN A 171 -2.71 19.86 -22.49
N LEU A 172 -3.90 19.90 -23.10
CA LEU A 172 -4.78 18.74 -23.20
C LEU A 172 -4.17 17.69 -24.13
N ASN A 173 -4.14 16.45 -23.67
CA ASN A 173 -3.82 15.27 -24.47
C ASN A 173 -5.08 14.74 -25.13
N ASN A 174 -6.12 14.48 -24.32
CA ASN A 174 -7.38 13.88 -24.75
C ASN A 174 -8.55 14.43 -23.92
N ILE A 175 -9.75 14.41 -24.50
CA ILE A 175 -11.00 14.61 -23.78
C ILE A 175 -11.87 13.38 -23.99
N ILE A 176 -12.40 12.78 -22.94
CA ILE A 176 -13.28 11.62 -23.00
C ILE A 176 -14.67 12.01 -22.54
N LEU A 177 -15.69 11.63 -23.31
CA LEU A 177 -17.09 11.86 -23.02
C LEU A 177 -17.74 10.56 -22.54
N TYR A 178 -18.44 10.64 -21.41
CA TYR A 178 -19.27 9.58 -20.86
C TYR A 178 -20.72 10.05 -20.70
N ASP A 179 -21.66 9.10 -20.70
CA ASP A 179 -23.02 9.36 -20.22
C ASP A 179 -23.07 9.40 -18.68
N ILE A 180 -24.25 9.72 -18.13
CA ILE A 180 -24.43 9.85 -16.67
C ILE A 180 -24.20 8.54 -15.90
N THR A 181 -24.26 7.39 -16.58
CA THR A 181 -24.01 6.07 -15.98
C THR A 181 -22.53 5.70 -16.00
N GLY A 182 -21.67 6.55 -16.56
CA GLY A 182 -20.24 6.28 -16.71
C GLY A 182 -19.89 5.44 -17.95
N ARG A 183 -20.86 5.16 -18.84
CA ARG A 183 -20.57 4.46 -20.09
C ARG A 183 -19.87 5.40 -21.06
N PHE A 184 -18.75 4.92 -21.63
CA PHE A 184 -17.98 5.62 -22.64
C PHE A 184 -18.82 5.91 -23.89
N ILE A 185 -18.81 7.16 -24.36
CA ILE A 185 -19.44 7.58 -25.62
C ILE A 185 -18.40 7.74 -26.72
N LYS A 186 -17.43 8.64 -26.53
CA LYS A 186 -16.37 8.93 -27.51
C LYS A 186 -15.19 9.67 -26.91
N ILE A 187 -14.09 9.68 -27.64
CA ILE A 187 -12.95 10.59 -27.43
C ILE A 187 -13.16 11.83 -28.31
N ILE A 188 -12.89 13.01 -27.77
CA ILE A 188 -12.96 14.31 -28.43
C ILE A 188 -11.53 14.84 -28.56
N GLU A 189 -11.23 15.48 -29.69
CA GLU A 189 -9.95 16.13 -29.92
C GLU A 189 -9.62 17.16 -28.83
N PRO A 190 -8.35 17.31 -28.43
CA PRO A 190 -7.93 18.22 -27.37
C PRO A 190 -8.00 19.69 -27.83
N LYS A 191 -9.22 20.23 -27.88
CA LYS A 191 -9.52 21.61 -28.23
C LYS A 191 -10.10 22.34 -27.02
N SER A 192 -9.83 23.65 -26.95
CA SER A 192 -10.41 24.51 -25.90
C SER A 192 -11.92 24.69 -26.06
N SER A 193 -12.46 24.43 -27.26
CA SER A 193 -13.90 24.41 -27.54
C SER A 193 -14.34 23.00 -27.90
N ILE A 194 -15.35 22.51 -27.19
CA ILE A 194 -15.95 21.18 -27.31
C ILE A 194 -17.36 21.35 -27.86
N ASP A 195 -17.67 20.64 -28.94
CA ASP A 195 -19.00 20.60 -29.54
C ASP A 195 -19.74 19.32 -29.14
N LEU A 196 -20.85 19.52 -28.43
CA LEU A 196 -21.79 18.52 -27.96
C LEU A 196 -23.14 18.65 -28.67
N THR A 197 -23.30 19.54 -29.67
CA THR A 197 -24.58 19.89 -30.28
C THR A 197 -25.37 18.70 -30.81
N GLU A 198 -24.68 17.68 -31.33
CA GLU A 198 -25.28 16.45 -31.87
C GLU A 198 -25.80 15.49 -30.78
N LEU A 199 -25.49 15.74 -29.50
CA LEU A 199 -25.97 14.91 -28.40
C LEU A 199 -27.39 15.33 -27.98
N PRO A 200 -28.25 14.38 -27.58
CA PRO A 200 -29.52 14.70 -26.95
C PRO A 200 -29.37 15.55 -25.68
N ASN A 201 -30.45 16.20 -25.29
CA ASN A 201 -30.50 16.90 -24.01
C ASN A 201 -30.33 15.91 -22.86
N GLY A 202 -29.50 16.24 -21.90
CA GLY A 202 -29.13 15.32 -20.83
C GLY A 202 -27.89 15.73 -20.05
N ILE A 203 -27.48 14.84 -19.14
CA ILE A 203 -26.32 15.03 -18.30
C ILE A 203 -25.19 14.12 -18.79
N TYR A 204 -24.00 14.71 -18.90
CA TYR A 204 -22.80 14.04 -19.39
C TYR A 204 -21.62 14.29 -18.45
N LEU A 205 -20.62 13.42 -18.50
CA LEU A 205 -19.34 13.61 -17.82
C LEU A 205 -18.24 13.80 -18.88
N LEU A 206 -17.50 14.90 -18.76
CA LEU A 206 -16.29 15.15 -19.55
C LEU A 206 -15.06 14.92 -18.69
N LYS A 207 -14.19 14.01 -19.12
CA LYS A 207 -12.88 13.75 -18.55
C LYS A 207 -11.80 14.39 -19.42
N PHE A 208 -11.12 15.40 -18.91
CA PHE A 208 -9.99 16.07 -19.53
C PHE A 208 -8.70 15.42 -19.05
N ILE A 209 -7.85 14.99 -19.98
CA ILE A 209 -6.55 14.38 -19.69
C ILE A 209 -5.49 15.36 -20.18
N SER A 210 -4.62 15.80 -19.27
CA SER A 210 -3.43 16.61 -19.55
C SER A 210 -2.17 15.86 -19.12
N ASN A 211 -0.99 16.30 -19.57
CA ASN A 211 0.29 15.64 -19.27
C ASN A 211 0.55 15.48 -17.76
N GLU A 212 -0.02 16.35 -16.94
CA GLU A 212 0.24 16.39 -15.49
C GLU A 212 -0.94 15.87 -14.66
N ARG A 213 -2.19 15.97 -15.17
CA ARG A 213 -3.41 15.72 -14.38
C ARG A 213 -4.62 15.32 -15.23
N GLU A 214 -5.55 14.61 -14.60
CA GLU A 214 -6.89 14.36 -15.12
C GLU A 214 -7.94 15.19 -14.35
N PHE A 215 -8.96 15.65 -15.06
CA PHE A 215 -10.07 16.42 -14.49
C PHE A 215 -11.40 15.86 -15.01
N ILE A 216 -12.41 15.77 -14.17
CA ILE A 216 -13.76 15.33 -14.55
C ILE A 216 -14.75 16.44 -14.19
N THR A 217 -15.67 16.75 -15.10
CA THR A 217 -16.75 17.69 -14.83
C THR A 217 -18.08 17.17 -15.37
N ARG A 218 -19.15 17.46 -14.63
CA ARG A 218 -20.53 17.19 -15.03
C ARG A 218 -21.04 18.34 -15.89
N VAL A 219 -21.59 18.02 -17.05
CA VAL A 219 -22.17 18.95 -18.01
C VAL A 219 -23.66 18.68 -18.14
N ILE A 220 -24.46 19.75 -18.17
CA ILE A 220 -25.89 19.71 -18.49
C ILE A 220 -26.07 20.31 -19.88
N LYS A 221 -26.62 19.53 -20.81
CA LYS A 221 -26.98 19.98 -22.16
C LYS A 221 -28.50 20.12 -22.28
N GLU A 222 -28.94 21.30 -22.70
CA GLU A 222 -30.33 21.73 -22.87
C GLU A 222 -30.63 22.14 -24.33
#